data_AF-A0AA39SVG0-F1
#
_entry.id   AF-A0AA39SVG0-F1
#
_cell.length_a   1.000
_cell.length_b   1.000
_cell.length_c   1.000
_cell.angle_alpha   90.00
_cell.angle_beta   90.00
_cell.angle_gamma   90.00
#
_symmetry.space_group_name_H-M   'P 1'
#
loop_
_entity.id
_entity.type
_entity.pdbx_description
1 polymer ?
#
loop_
_entity_poly.entity_id
_entity_poly.type
_entity_poly.pdbx_seq_one_letter_code
_entity_poly.pdbx_strand_id
1 'polypeptide(L)'
;MWLFSNMMRPKEEPPLSLEEAFEMFCEGVSNHGPFWDHVLGYWKESLESPDKILFLKYEEVKRGPSVCVKKMAQFLGQPFSAEGGREPRGGG
;
A
#
# COMPACT_ATOMS: atom_id res chain seq x y z
N MET A 1 3.38 9.59 -7.06
CA MET A 1 4.58 9.67 -7.91
C MET A 1 4.75 11.06 -8.48
N TRP A 2 3.89 11.54 -9.38
CA TRP A 2 3.94 12.91 -9.92
C TRP A 2 4.06 14.02 -8.86
N LEU A 3 3.16 14.03 -7.85
CA LEU A 3 3.21 14.98 -6.74
C LEU A 3 4.56 14.96 -6.00
N PHE A 4 5.11 13.77 -5.78
CA PHE A 4 6.39 13.59 -5.09
C PHE A 4 7.55 14.04 -5.98
N SER A 5 7.54 13.71 -7.27
CA SER A 5 8.53 14.18 -8.24
C SER A 5 8.57 15.72 -8.25
N ASN A 6 7.42 16.39 -8.29
CA ASN A 6 7.37 17.85 -8.23
C ASN A 6 7.81 18.43 -6.87
N MET A 7 7.57 17.73 -5.77
CA MET A 7 8.06 18.15 -4.46
C MET A 7 9.60 18.06 -4.36
N MET A 8 10.23 17.10 -5.03
CA MET A 8 11.67 16.86 -4.98
C MET A 8 12.46 17.65 -6.04
N ARG A 9 11.78 18.23 -7.03
CA ARG A 9 12.43 19.01 -8.09
C ARG A 9 12.92 20.37 -7.58
N PRO A 10 14.03 20.89 -8.14
CA PRO A 10 14.48 22.25 -7.87
C PRO A 10 13.37 23.27 -8.20
N LYS A 11 13.28 24.35 -7.42
CA LYS A 11 12.23 25.37 -7.60
C LYS A 11 12.42 26.19 -8.87
N GLU A 12 13.62 26.15 -9.42
CA GLU A 12 14.07 26.85 -10.62
C GLU A 12 13.62 26.12 -11.89
N GLU A 13 13.29 24.83 -11.80
CA GLU A 13 12.76 24.06 -12.91
C GLU A 13 11.23 24.18 -13.00
N PRO A 14 10.66 24.26 -14.21
CA PRO A 14 9.22 24.20 -14.36
C PRO A 14 8.70 22.86 -13.81
N PRO A 15 7.52 22.81 -13.18
CA PRO A 15 6.97 21.57 -12.64
C PRO A 15 6.80 20.54 -13.77
N LEU A 16 6.98 19.27 -13.42
CA LEU A 16 6.77 18.15 -14.33
C LEU A 16 5.27 18.11 -14.64
N SER A 17 4.90 18.06 -15.92
CA SER A 17 3.51 17.86 -16.29
C SER A 17 3.03 16.47 -15.87
N LEU A 18 1.72 16.27 -15.82
CA LEU A 18 1.19 14.96 -15.48
C LEU A 18 1.46 13.96 -16.61
N GLU A 19 1.39 14.43 -17.86
CA GLU A 19 1.62 13.68 -19.08
C GLU A 19 3.05 13.15 -19.16
N GLU A 20 4.05 14.02 -18.93
CA GLU A 20 5.47 13.61 -18.89
C GLU A 20 5.72 12.61 -17.75
N ALA A 21 5.15 12.87 -16.56
CA ALA A 21 5.29 11.95 -15.44
C ALA A 21 4.64 10.58 -15.70
N PHE A 22 3.54 10.56 -16.45
CA PHE A 22 2.84 9.34 -16.84
C PHE A 22 3.65 8.54 -17.87
N GLU A 23 4.21 9.20 -18.88
CA GLU A 23 5.08 8.55 -19.88
C GLU A 23 6.31 7.94 -19.21
N MET A 24 7.00 8.71 -18.37
CA MET A 24 8.12 8.20 -17.56
C MET A 24 7.73 7.00 -16.70
N PHE A 25 6.54 7.01 -16.08
CA PHE A 25 6.05 5.87 -15.30
C PHE A 25 5.82 4.63 -16.17
N CYS A 26 5.23 4.79 -17.35
CA CYS A 26 5.00 3.70 -18.31
C CYS A 26 6.31 3.09 -18.81
N GLU A 27 7.34 3.91 -19.02
CA GLU A 27 8.69 3.48 -19.39
C GLU A 27 9.47 2.87 -18.20
N GLY A 28 8.90 2.89 -16.99
CA GLY A 28 9.55 2.40 -15.78
C GLY A 28 10.55 3.38 -15.17
N VAL A 29 10.72 4.58 -15.74
CA VAL A 29 11.59 5.65 -15.26
C VAL A 29 10.90 6.39 -14.10
N SER A 30 10.88 5.74 -12.94
CA SER A 30 10.27 6.28 -11.74
C SER A 30 10.99 5.85 -10.47
N ASN A 31 10.80 6.63 -9.40
CA ASN A 31 11.35 6.26 -8.09
C ASN A 31 10.83 4.89 -7.66
N HIS A 32 11.75 3.94 -7.42
CA HIS A 32 11.46 2.53 -7.11
C HIS A 32 10.73 1.77 -8.23
N GLY A 33 10.80 2.27 -9.47
CA GLY A 33 10.30 1.60 -10.66
C GLY A 33 11.26 0.53 -11.19
N PRO A 34 10.80 -0.31 -12.15
CA PRO A 34 9.47 -0.29 -12.77
C PRO A 34 8.37 -0.75 -11.82
N PHE A 35 7.24 -0.04 -11.80
CA PHE A 35 6.12 -0.34 -10.89
C PHE A 35 5.58 -1.76 -11.05
N TRP A 36 5.48 -2.22 -12.29
CA TRP A 36 4.97 -3.56 -12.59
C TRP A 36 5.85 -4.65 -12.01
N ASP A 37 7.17 -4.53 -12.14
CA ASP A 37 8.11 -5.50 -11.58
C ASP A 37 8.03 -5.52 -10.05
N HIS A 38 7.92 -4.34 -9.43
CA HIS A 38 7.74 -4.21 -7.99
C HIS A 38 6.47 -4.92 -7.51
N VAL A 39 5.31 -4.66 -8.14
CA VAL A 39 4.04 -5.27 -7.74
C VAL A 39 4.03 -6.78 -8.02
N LEU A 40 4.46 -7.19 -9.21
CA LEU A 40 4.45 -8.60 -9.63
C LEU A 40 5.44 -9.45 -8.81
N GLY A 41 6.58 -8.90 -8.41
CA GLY A 41 7.54 -9.57 -7.55
C GLY A 41 6.92 -9.98 -6.22
N TYR A 42 6.34 -9.04 -5.49
CA TYR A 42 5.66 -9.33 -4.21
C TYR A 42 4.41 -10.21 -4.37
N TRP A 43 3.66 -10.03 -5.46
CA TRP A 43 2.52 -10.88 -5.73
C TRP A 43 2.94 -12.34 -5.91
N LYS A 44 3.97 -12.61 -6.73
CA LYS A 44 4.50 -13.98 -6.93
C LYS A 44 5.02 -14.57 -5.63
N GLU A 45 5.85 -13.85 -4.88
CA GLU A 45 6.39 -14.34 -3.62
C GLU A 45 5.29 -14.60 -2.57
N SER A 46 4.19 -13.82 -2.59
CA SER A 46 3.04 -14.08 -1.71
C SER A 46 2.32 -15.40 -1.99
N LEU A 47 2.45 -15.93 -3.21
CA LEU A 47 1.91 -17.23 -3.59
C LEU A 47 2.87 -18.37 -3.23
N GLU A 48 4.19 -18.13 -3.35
CA GLU A 48 5.23 -19.12 -3.05
C GLU A 48 5.47 -19.27 -1.54
N SER A 49 5.46 -18.15 -0.80
CA SER A 49 5.74 -18.06 0.64
C SER A 49 4.64 -17.30 1.39
N PRO A 50 3.40 -17.83 1.47
CA PRO A 50 2.24 -17.11 2.04
C PRO A 50 2.35 -16.85 3.54
N ASP A 51 3.23 -17.54 4.25
CA ASP A 51 3.59 -17.34 5.65
C ASP A 51 4.62 -16.21 5.86
N LYS A 52 5.32 -15.80 4.81
CA LYS A 52 6.37 -14.75 4.86
C LYS A 52 5.95 -13.44 4.21
N ILE A 53 5.10 -13.49 3.17
CA ILE A 53 4.66 -12.32 2.44
C ILE A 53 3.13 -12.23 2.44
N LEU A 54 2.60 -11.18 3.06
CA LEU A 54 1.19 -10.81 2.97
C LEU A 54 0.98 -9.76 1.88
N PHE A 55 0.32 -10.15 0.79
CA PHE A 55 -0.09 -9.23 -0.26
C PHE A 55 -1.52 -8.70 -0.01
N LEU A 56 -1.66 -7.37 -0.02
CA LEU A 56 -2.94 -6.66 0.12
C LEU A 56 -3.08 -5.61 -0.98
N LYS A 57 -4.29 -5.47 -1.54
CA LYS A 57 -4.60 -4.39 -2.46
C LYS A 57 -5.23 -3.22 -1.71
N TYR A 58 -4.91 -2.02 -2.14
CA TYR A 58 -5.43 -0.80 -1.51
C TYR A 58 -6.96 -0.73 -1.57
N GLU A 59 -7.57 -1.20 -2.67
CA GLU A 59 -9.02 -1.22 -2.86
C GLU A 59 -9.72 -2.13 -1.84
N GLU A 60 -9.08 -3.23 -1.43
CA GLU A 60 -9.60 -4.14 -0.40
C GLU A 60 -9.52 -3.49 0.98
N VAL A 61 -8.42 -2.80 1.27
CA VAL A 61 -8.25 -2.04 2.51
C VAL A 61 -9.29 -0.93 2.59
N LYS A 62 -9.53 -0.21 1.50
CA LYS A 62 -10.54 0.86 1.44
C LYS A 62 -11.96 0.30 1.58
N ARG A 63 -12.26 -0.86 0.97
CA ARG A 63 -13.59 -1.49 1.04
C ARG A 63 -13.90 -2.08 2.42
N GLY A 64 -12.90 -2.67 3.07
CA GLY A 64 -13.08 -3.42 4.31
C GLY A 64 -11.84 -3.36 5.19
N PRO A 65 -11.54 -2.19 5.80
CA PRO A 65 -10.31 -2.00 6.57
C PRO A 65 -10.22 -2.97 7.74
N SER A 66 -11.32 -3.18 8.48
CA SER A 66 -11.35 -4.11 9.62
C SER A 66 -11.08 -5.57 9.22
N VAL A 67 -11.48 -5.97 8.00
CA VAL A 67 -11.19 -7.32 7.47
C VAL A 67 -9.70 -7.46 7.17
N CYS A 68 -9.11 -6.44 6.54
CA CYS A 68 -7.68 -6.41 6.23
C CYS A 68 -6.83 -6.40 7.51
N VAL A 69 -7.20 -5.61 8.52
CA VAL A 69 -6.51 -5.57 9.82
C VAL A 69 -6.59 -6.92 10.54
N LYS A 70 -7.74 -7.60 10.51
CA LYS A 70 -7.86 -8.97 11.05
C LYS A 70 -6.96 -9.95 10.30
N LYS A 71 -6.89 -9.86 8.96
CA LYS A 71 -6.00 -10.69 8.14
C LYS A 71 -4.53 -10.43 8.46
N MET A 72 -4.13 -9.17 8.66
CA MET A 72 -2.77 -8.79 9.10
C MET A 72 -2.45 -9.37 10.48
N ALA A 73 -3.37 -9.26 11.44
CA ALA A 73 -3.20 -9.78 12.78
C ALA A 73 -3.03 -11.32 12.78
N GLN A 74 -3.81 -12.03 11.98
CA GLN A 74 -3.65 -13.47 11.77
C GLN A 74 -2.29 -13.81 11.15
N PHE A 75 -1.87 -13.09 10.11
CA PHE A 75 -0.59 -13.29 9.45
C PHE A 75 0.60 -13.08 10.40
N LEU A 76 0.52 -12.10 11.30
CA LEU A 76 1.54 -11.84 12.33
C LEU A 76 1.47 -12.82 13.52
N GLY A 77 0.58 -13.81 13.50
CA GLY A 77 0.39 -14.75 14.61
C GLY A 77 -0.24 -14.14 15.86
N GLN A 78 -0.94 -13.01 15.72
CA GLN A 78 -1.59 -12.26 16.81
C GLN A 78 -3.09 -12.04 16.52
N PRO A 79 -3.90 -13.10 16.31
CA PRO A 79 -5.32 -12.93 15.99
C PRO A 79 -6.08 -12.23 17.12
N PHE A 80 -7.01 -11.34 16.77
CA PHE A 80 -7.88 -10.70 17.76
C PHE A 80 -8.76 -11.74 18.47
N SER A 81 -8.78 -11.71 19.80
CA SER A 81 -9.76 -12.43 20.61
C SER A 81 -11.17 -11.90 20.35
N ALA A 82 -12.19 -12.75 20.50
CA ALA A 82 -13.59 -12.36 20.33
C ALA A 82 -14.05 -11.27 21.33
N GLU A 83 -13.28 -11.02 22.38
CA GLU A 83 -13.61 -10.14 23.49
C GLU A 83 -12.78 -8.84 23.48
N GLY A 84 -13.02 -8.01 22.46
CA GLY A 84 -12.31 -6.74 22.25
C GLY A 84 -13.22 -5.57 21.88
N GLY A 85 -14.50 -5.64 22.22
CA GLY A 85 -15.50 -4.60 21.97
C GLY A 85 -16.26 -4.28 23.25
N ARG A 86 -15.60 -3.68 24.25
CA ARG A 86 -16.33 -2.99 25.32
C ARG A 86 -16.60 -1.58 24.82
N GLU A 87 -17.87 -1.31 24.47
CA GLU A 87 -18.39 0.06 24.39
C GLU A 87 -18.07 0.81 25.70
N PRO A 88 -17.79 2.12 25.65
CA PRO A 88 -17.65 2.90 26.87
C PRO A 88 -18.97 2.81 27.65
N ARG A 89 -18.92 2.15 28.81
CA ARG A 89 -20.02 2.20 29.76
C ARG A 89 -20.24 3.66 30.13
N GLY A 90 -21.38 4.22 29.74
CA GLY A 90 -21.87 5.46 30.31
C GLY A 90 -21.97 5.29 31.83
N GLY A 91 -21.30 6.17 32.57
CA GLY A 91 -21.69 6.63 33.89
C GLY A 91 -21.89 8.13 33.74
N GLY A 92 -23.01 8.73 34.15
CA GLY A 92 -23.70 8.53 35.42
C GLY A 92 -23.57 9.86 36.14
#